data_AF-A0A061F8W5-F1
#
_entry.id   AF-A0A061F8W5-F1
#
_cell.length_a   1.000
_cell.length_b   1.000
_cell.length_c   1.000
_cell.angle_alpha   90.00
_cell.angle_beta   90.00
_cell.angle_gamma   90.00
#
_symmetry.space_group_name_H-M   'P 1'
#
loop_
_entity.id
_entity.type
_entity.pdbx_description
1 polymer ?
#
loop_
_entity_poly.entity_id
_entity_poly.type
_entity_poly.pdbx_seq_one_letter_code
_entity_poly.pdbx_strand_id
1 'polypeptide(L)'
;MDDMIENFLQSQNNLMPIRYSYSEIKRMTEGFKNKLGQGGYGSVFKGKLRSGQFVAVKLLNKSKANGQDFINEVATIGRIHHVNVVRLIGFCVKGSKQALVYDFMQNGSLDKIIFSTESNTLGWQKMFEIALGVARGIEYIHRGCEMQILHFDIKPHNILLDENFIPKVSDFGLAKLYSVDDSIVSLTAARGTLGYMAPELFYKNIGSISYKADVYSFGMMLMEIVGRRKNVNASAEHSSQIYFPSWIYDQLEEGDIIELGDVTENENKIMRKMGTAVTKVKMAQKEAQGVAEKRKGRRGPGSVIGSSAAGCIAILGQPVAGSAVCIY
;
A
#
# COMPACT_ATOMS: atom_id res chain seq x y z
N MET A 1 -2.43 12.46 -41.61
CA MET A 1 -1.96 11.08 -41.32
C MET A 1 -0.74 11.15 -40.42
N ASP A 2 0.20 12.06 -40.72
CA ASP A 2 1.37 12.32 -39.89
C ASP A 2 1.05 12.84 -38.48
N ASP A 3 0.10 13.77 -38.31
CA ASP A 3 -0.30 14.21 -36.96
C ASP A 3 -0.87 13.07 -36.10
N MET A 4 -1.52 12.08 -36.70
CA MET A 4 -2.09 10.94 -35.97
C MET A 4 -0.98 9.97 -35.54
N ILE A 5 0.01 9.75 -36.41
CA ILE A 5 1.21 8.96 -36.11
C ILE A 5 2.07 9.70 -35.09
N GLU A 6 2.22 11.01 -35.18
CA GLU A 6 3.04 11.81 -34.26
C GLU A 6 2.38 11.92 -32.88
N ASN A 7 1.06 12.08 -32.82
CA ASN A 7 0.28 11.95 -31.58
C ASN A 7 0.37 10.53 -30.99
N PHE A 8 0.34 9.50 -31.83
CA PHE A 8 0.53 8.11 -31.40
C PHE A 8 1.96 7.90 -30.85
N LEU A 9 3.01 8.34 -31.55
CA LEU A 9 4.40 8.21 -31.11
C LEU A 9 4.69 9.02 -29.83
N GLN A 10 4.10 10.22 -29.69
CA GLN A 10 4.16 10.99 -28.44
C GLN A 10 3.42 10.27 -27.29
N SER A 11 2.32 9.56 -27.56
CA SER A 11 1.62 8.74 -26.56
C SER A 11 2.42 7.49 -26.13
N GLN A 12 3.34 7.01 -26.97
CA GLN A 12 4.21 5.86 -26.69
C GLN A 12 5.49 6.24 -25.93
N ASN A 13 5.93 7.50 -25.96
CA ASN A 13 7.03 8.03 -25.13
C ASN A 13 6.68 8.18 -23.62
N ASN A 14 5.49 7.72 -23.21
CA ASN A 14 4.92 7.84 -21.87
C ASN A 14 5.61 7.01 -20.76
N LEU A 15 6.72 6.35 -21.04
CA LEU A 15 7.41 5.50 -20.06
C LEU A 15 8.22 6.30 -19.03
N MET A 16 8.53 7.57 -19.31
CA MET A 16 9.29 8.44 -18.41
C MET A 16 8.44 9.62 -17.91
N PRO A 17 8.52 10.00 -16.62
CA PRO A 17 7.78 11.14 -16.09
C PRO A 17 8.30 12.45 -16.71
N ILE A 18 7.36 13.33 -17.04
CA ILE A 18 7.64 14.63 -17.65
C ILE A 18 8.36 15.54 -16.66
N ARG A 19 9.48 16.15 -17.08
CA ARG A 19 10.17 17.16 -16.29
C ARG A 19 9.52 18.53 -16.51
N TYR A 20 8.78 19.00 -15.52
CA TYR A 20 8.18 20.33 -15.50
C TYR A 20 9.12 21.37 -14.90
N SER A 21 9.01 22.59 -15.40
CA SER A 21 9.57 23.77 -14.74
C SER A 21 8.68 24.21 -13.56
N TYR A 22 9.27 24.92 -12.60
CA TYR A 22 8.51 25.40 -11.44
C TYR A 22 7.39 26.40 -11.81
N SER A 23 7.57 27.18 -12.87
CA SER A 23 6.53 28.08 -13.40
C SER A 23 5.34 27.28 -13.94
N GLU A 24 5.58 26.14 -14.58
CA GLU A 24 4.51 25.24 -15.02
C GLU A 24 3.78 24.61 -13.85
N ILE A 25 4.51 24.17 -12.82
CA ILE A 25 3.94 23.68 -11.56
C ILE A 25 3.05 24.76 -10.92
N LYS A 26 3.54 26.00 -10.82
CA LYS A 26 2.76 27.11 -10.26
C LYS A 26 1.52 27.41 -11.09
N ARG A 27 1.61 27.34 -12.42
CA ARG A 27 0.48 27.58 -13.33
C ARG A 27 -0.57 26.48 -13.22
N MET A 28 -0.18 25.20 -13.26
CA MET A 28 -1.13 24.09 -13.19
C MET A 28 -1.87 24.02 -11.86
N THR A 29 -1.28 24.53 -10.77
CA THR A 29 -1.92 24.59 -9.44
C THR A 29 -2.61 25.93 -9.13
N GLU A 30 -2.71 26.83 -10.12
CA GLU A 30 -3.26 28.19 -9.94
C GLU A 30 -2.59 28.95 -8.77
N GLY A 31 -1.27 28.82 -8.64
CA GLY A 31 -0.52 29.42 -7.55
C GLY A 31 -0.64 28.66 -6.22
N PHE A 32 -0.86 27.34 -6.26
CA PHE A 32 -1.06 26.48 -5.08
C PHE A 32 -2.34 26.81 -4.29
N LYS A 33 -3.39 27.24 -5.00
CA LYS A 33 -4.65 27.69 -4.40
C LYS A 33 -5.45 26.57 -3.73
N ASN A 34 -5.56 25.42 -4.40
CA ASN A 34 -6.44 24.32 -3.98
C ASN A 34 -5.63 23.24 -3.24
N LYS A 35 -5.48 23.37 -1.93
CA LYS A 35 -4.75 22.38 -1.11
C LYS A 35 -5.62 21.16 -0.83
N LEU A 36 -5.10 19.97 -1.13
CA LEU A 36 -5.76 18.68 -0.90
C LEU A 36 -5.37 18.06 0.45
N GLY A 37 -4.16 18.35 0.93
CA GLY A 37 -3.67 17.81 2.20
C GLY A 37 -2.25 18.26 2.53
N GLN A 38 -1.81 17.93 3.74
CA GLN A 38 -0.44 18.13 4.20
C GLN A 38 -0.05 16.98 5.14
N GLY A 39 1.17 16.47 4.96
CA GLY A 39 1.72 15.41 5.79
C GLY A 39 3.20 15.61 6.07
N GLY A 40 3.84 14.59 6.63
CA GLY A 40 5.27 14.61 6.97
C GLY A 40 6.18 14.90 5.77
N TYR A 41 5.75 14.52 4.58
CA TYR A 41 6.52 14.59 3.33
C TYR A 41 6.30 15.86 2.52
N GLY A 42 5.30 16.68 2.84
CA GLY A 42 4.97 17.84 2.02
C GLY A 42 3.50 18.26 2.04
N SER A 43 3.17 19.18 1.15
CA SER A 43 1.79 19.62 0.89
C SER A 43 1.35 19.16 -0.50
N VAL A 44 0.09 18.73 -0.62
CA VAL A 44 -0.48 18.26 -1.89
C VAL A 44 -1.54 19.25 -2.35
N PHE A 45 -1.52 19.60 -3.63
CA PHE A 45 -2.42 20.56 -4.26
C PHE A 45 -3.11 19.95 -5.47
N LYS A 46 -4.36 20.33 -5.70
CA LYS A 46 -5.06 20.02 -6.96
C LYS A 46 -4.52 20.93 -8.05
N GLY A 47 -4.25 20.34 -9.20
CA GLY A 47 -3.89 21.08 -10.41
C GLY A 47 -4.62 20.56 -11.64
N LYS A 48 -4.43 21.25 -12.76
CA LYS A 48 -4.99 20.90 -14.06
C LYS A 48 -3.91 21.03 -15.14
N LEU A 49 -3.68 19.94 -15.88
CA LEU A 49 -2.77 19.95 -17.04
C LEU A 49 -3.37 20.77 -18.19
N ARG A 50 -2.53 21.14 -19.15
CA ARG A 50 -2.99 21.83 -20.38
C ARG A 50 -4.01 21.01 -21.16
N SER A 51 -3.89 19.68 -21.11
CA SER A 51 -4.86 18.73 -21.70
C SER A 51 -6.24 18.78 -21.03
N GLY A 52 -6.37 19.45 -19.89
CA GLY A 52 -7.61 19.51 -19.10
C GLY A 52 -7.70 18.44 -18.01
N GLN A 53 -6.80 17.45 -18.00
CA GLN A 53 -6.76 16.40 -16.98
C GLN A 53 -6.41 16.98 -15.59
N PHE A 54 -7.14 16.58 -14.55
CA PHE A 54 -6.81 16.95 -13.17
C PHE A 54 -5.64 16.11 -12.62
N VAL A 55 -4.80 16.76 -11.83
CA VAL A 55 -3.60 16.15 -11.23
C VAL A 55 -3.47 16.50 -9.75
N ALA A 56 -2.74 15.67 -9.02
CA ALA A 56 -2.29 15.97 -7.66
C ALA A 56 -0.80 16.36 -7.70
N VAL A 57 -0.48 17.55 -7.19
CA VAL A 57 0.88 18.10 -7.13
C VAL A 57 1.37 18.06 -5.69
N LYS A 58 2.28 17.13 -5.39
CA LYS A 58 2.94 17.00 -4.08
C LYS A 58 4.20 17.86 -4.07
N LEU A 59 4.17 18.97 -3.33
CA LEU A 59 5.35 19.78 -3.01
C LEU A 59 6.07 19.21 -1.80
N LEU A 60 7.32 18.80 -1.97
CA LEU A 60 8.10 18.16 -0.92
C LEU A 60 8.76 19.18 0.03
N ASN A 61 8.74 18.88 1.32
CA ASN A 61 9.44 19.66 2.33
C ASN A 61 10.90 19.19 2.45
N LYS A 62 11.87 20.09 2.23
CA LYS A 62 13.30 19.75 2.26
C LYS A 62 13.85 19.28 3.63
N SER A 63 13.12 19.52 4.72
CA SER A 63 13.68 19.44 6.08
C SER A 63 13.91 18.02 6.63
N LYS A 64 13.46 16.95 5.96
CA LYS A 64 13.43 15.61 6.59
C LYS A 64 14.30 14.50 5.97
N ALA A 65 14.71 14.59 4.70
CA ALA A 65 15.29 13.42 4.02
C ALA A 65 16.41 13.69 3.00
N ASN A 66 17.06 14.87 2.99
CA ASN A 66 18.09 15.23 2.00
C ASN A 66 17.69 14.99 0.52
N GLY A 67 16.38 14.98 0.21
CA GLY A 67 15.86 14.68 -1.12
C GLY A 67 15.80 13.18 -1.48
N GLN A 68 16.10 12.27 -0.56
CA GLN A 68 16.06 10.83 -0.82
C GLN A 68 14.65 10.34 -1.17
N ASP A 69 13.61 10.89 -0.54
CA ASP A 69 12.22 10.51 -0.84
C ASP A 69 11.87 10.85 -2.30
N PHE A 70 12.27 12.03 -2.76
CA PHE A 70 12.11 12.44 -4.16
C PHE A 70 12.80 11.46 -5.11
N ILE A 71 14.06 11.10 -4.80
CA ILE A 71 14.83 10.16 -5.61
C ILE A 71 14.16 8.78 -5.62
N ASN A 72 13.71 8.29 -4.45
CA ASN A 72 13.04 6.99 -4.36
C ASN A 72 11.77 6.99 -5.23
N GLU A 73 10.91 8.00 -5.10
CA GLU A 73 9.68 8.08 -5.91
C GLU A 73 9.98 8.13 -7.41
N VAL A 74 10.86 9.02 -7.87
CA VAL A 74 11.17 9.13 -9.31
C VAL A 74 11.85 7.86 -9.84
N ALA A 75 12.73 7.22 -9.07
CA ALA A 75 13.44 6.01 -9.49
C ALA A 75 12.56 4.75 -9.48
N THR A 76 11.56 4.68 -8.58
CA THR A 76 10.66 3.54 -8.43
C THR A 76 9.43 3.69 -9.31
N ILE A 77 8.50 4.56 -8.92
CA ILE A 77 7.19 4.67 -9.54
C ILE A 77 7.25 5.36 -10.91
N GLY A 78 8.32 6.12 -11.18
CA GLY A 78 8.52 6.78 -12.46
C GLY A 78 8.66 5.82 -13.65
N ARG A 79 8.93 4.53 -13.41
CA ARG A 79 9.19 3.54 -14.48
C ARG A 79 8.14 2.43 -14.56
N ILE A 80 7.07 2.51 -13.76
CA ILE A 80 6.08 1.44 -13.65
C ILE A 80 4.69 1.96 -13.95
N HIS A 81 3.86 1.10 -14.54
CA HIS A 81 2.48 1.41 -14.88
C HIS A 81 1.60 0.20 -14.58
N HIS A 82 0.68 0.34 -13.65
CA HIS A 82 -0.24 -0.73 -13.28
C HIS A 82 -1.60 -0.16 -12.84
N VAL A 83 -2.69 -0.87 -13.15
CA VAL A 83 -4.05 -0.41 -12.84
C VAL A 83 -4.28 -0.19 -11.34
N ASN A 84 -3.50 -0.83 -10.46
CA ASN A 84 -3.58 -0.67 -9.01
C ASN A 84 -2.39 0.05 -8.37
N VAL A 85 -1.60 0.78 -9.14
CA VAL A 85 -0.50 1.63 -8.64
C VAL A 85 -0.71 3.05 -9.19
N VAL A 86 -0.50 4.07 -8.35
CA VAL A 86 -0.69 5.46 -8.79
C VAL A 86 0.33 5.80 -9.89
N ARG A 87 -0.07 6.60 -10.88
CA ARG A 87 0.84 6.99 -11.95
C ARG A 87 1.55 8.29 -11.59
N LEU A 88 2.88 8.29 -11.66
CA LEU A 88 3.68 9.51 -11.64
C LEU A 88 3.74 10.07 -13.07
N ILE A 89 3.03 11.18 -13.31
CA ILE A 89 2.99 11.85 -14.60
C ILE A 89 4.28 12.65 -14.83
N GLY A 90 4.82 13.25 -13.77
CA GLY A 90 5.99 14.11 -13.91
C GLY A 90 6.54 14.63 -12.60
N PHE A 91 7.61 15.40 -12.70
CA PHE A 91 8.29 15.99 -11.55
C PHE A 91 8.86 17.36 -11.90
N CYS A 92 9.19 18.13 -10.86
CA CYS A 92 9.97 19.36 -10.97
C CYS A 92 11.09 19.32 -9.94
N VAL A 93 12.30 19.68 -10.38
CA VAL A 93 13.45 19.92 -9.49
C VAL A 93 14.16 21.21 -9.92
N LYS A 94 14.06 22.24 -9.07
CA LYS A 94 14.78 23.52 -9.22
C LYS A 94 15.27 24.01 -7.86
N GLY A 95 16.53 23.74 -7.53
CA GLY A 95 17.15 24.14 -6.26
C GLY A 95 16.43 23.55 -5.04
N SER A 96 15.70 24.37 -4.28
CA SER A 96 14.89 23.94 -3.13
C SER A 96 13.49 23.46 -3.47
N LYS A 97 13.04 23.66 -4.71
CA LYS A 97 11.67 23.41 -5.13
C LYS A 97 11.59 22.05 -5.80
N GLN A 98 11.13 21.05 -5.04
CA GLN A 98 10.88 19.70 -5.51
C GLN A 98 9.36 19.44 -5.52
N ALA A 99 8.85 18.96 -6.65
CA ALA A 99 7.44 18.62 -6.82
C ALA A 99 7.28 17.32 -7.59
N LEU A 100 6.25 16.56 -7.26
CA LEU A 100 5.82 15.36 -7.96
C LEU A 100 4.38 15.55 -8.42
N VAL A 101 4.06 15.10 -9.63
CA VAL A 101 2.76 15.29 -10.30
C VAL A 101 2.17 13.92 -10.59
N TYR A 102 1.00 13.63 -10.02
CA TYR A 102 0.30 12.36 -10.16
C TYR A 102 -1.08 12.54 -10.78
N ASP A 103 -1.66 11.46 -11.26
CA ASP A 103 -3.10 11.41 -11.53
C ASP A 103 -3.90 11.81 -10.28
N PHE A 104 -4.94 12.63 -10.45
CA PHE A 104 -5.82 13.03 -9.35
C PHE A 104 -6.81 11.92 -9.01
N MET A 105 -6.91 11.59 -7.72
CA MET A 105 -7.77 10.53 -7.18
C MET A 105 -9.01 11.16 -6.54
N GLN A 106 -10.15 11.03 -7.21
CA GLN A 106 -11.39 11.76 -6.93
C GLN A 106 -11.99 11.38 -5.56
N ASN A 107 -11.91 10.09 -5.20
CA ASN A 107 -12.46 9.57 -3.96
C ASN A 107 -11.46 9.62 -2.79
N GLY A 108 -10.29 10.24 -2.99
CA GLY A 108 -9.30 10.44 -1.95
C GLY A 108 -8.67 9.13 -1.47
N SER A 109 -8.33 9.08 -0.18
CA SER A 109 -7.63 7.97 0.46
C SER A 109 -8.58 7.03 1.20
N LEU A 110 -8.25 5.74 1.25
CA LEU A 110 -9.09 4.69 1.82
C LEU A 110 -9.35 4.87 3.33
N ASP A 111 -8.41 5.47 4.08
CA ASP A 111 -8.61 5.79 5.50
C ASP A 111 -9.85 6.67 5.74
N LYS A 112 -10.12 7.62 4.85
CA LYS A 112 -11.30 8.49 4.93
C LYS A 112 -12.60 7.72 4.74
N ILE A 113 -12.56 6.58 4.06
CA ILE A 113 -13.73 5.74 3.85
C ILE A 113 -13.93 4.78 5.01
N ILE A 114 -12.87 4.11 5.46
CA ILE A 114 -12.95 3.13 6.56
C ILE A 114 -13.38 3.81 7.86
N PHE A 115 -12.88 5.02 8.14
CA PHE A 115 -13.06 5.70 9.42
C PHE A 115 -14.08 6.85 9.37
N SER A 116 -14.85 6.99 8.29
CA SER A 116 -15.91 8.00 8.22
C SER A 116 -17.01 7.70 9.24
N THR A 117 -17.45 8.73 9.97
CA THR A 117 -18.61 8.67 10.88
C THR A 117 -19.93 8.88 10.15
N GLU A 118 -19.90 9.36 8.91
CA GLU A 118 -21.10 9.44 8.06
C GLU A 118 -21.37 8.06 7.45
N SER A 119 -22.61 7.58 7.66
CA SER A 119 -23.08 6.22 7.39
C SER A 119 -22.54 5.58 6.10
N ASN A 120 -21.81 4.47 6.25
CA ASN A 120 -21.54 3.41 5.26
C ASN A 120 -21.88 3.74 3.79
N THR A 121 -21.06 4.53 3.10
CA THR A 121 -21.27 4.77 1.67
C THR A 121 -20.85 3.57 0.78
N LEU A 122 -20.03 2.66 1.30
CA LEU A 122 -19.50 1.51 0.54
C LEU A 122 -19.79 0.18 1.24
N GLY A 123 -20.55 -0.68 0.56
CA GLY A 123 -20.86 -2.04 1.03
C GLY A 123 -19.63 -2.94 1.07
N TRP A 124 -19.72 -4.05 1.83
CA TRP A 124 -18.61 -4.99 2.03
C TRP A 124 -18.07 -5.60 0.74
N GLN A 125 -18.93 -5.80 -0.26
CA GLN A 125 -18.52 -6.24 -1.59
C GLN A 125 -17.50 -5.29 -2.23
N LYS A 126 -17.76 -3.98 -2.15
CA LYS A 126 -16.85 -2.99 -2.73
C LYS A 126 -15.56 -2.86 -1.92
N MET A 127 -15.63 -2.99 -0.59
CA MET A 127 -14.45 -3.07 0.27
C MET A 127 -13.55 -4.26 -0.08
N PHE A 128 -14.16 -5.41 -0.38
CA PHE A 128 -13.43 -6.59 -0.82
C PHE A 128 -12.78 -6.40 -2.20
N GLU A 129 -13.47 -5.78 -3.15
CA GLU A 129 -12.88 -5.41 -4.46
C GLU A 129 -11.69 -4.46 -4.30
N ILE A 130 -11.79 -3.50 -3.40
CA ILE A 130 -10.69 -2.60 -3.03
C ILE A 130 -9.53 -3.42 -2.44
N ALA A 131 -9.77 -4.28 -1.46
CA ALA A 131 -8.73 -5.11 -0.85
C ALA A 131 -8.02 -5.99 -1.90
N LEU A 132 -8.77 -6.59 -2.82
CA LEU A 132 -8.24 -7.40 -3.91
C LEU A 132 -7.41 -6.57 -4.89
N GLY A 133 -7.88 -5.37 -5.26
CA GLY A 133 -7.13 -4.46 -6.12
C GLY A 133 -5.82 -4.01 -5.48
N VAL A 134 -5.81 -3.70 -4.18
CA VAL A 134 -4.57 -3.40 -3.45
C VAL A 134 -3.62 -4.59 -3.48
N ALA A 135 -4.11 -5.80 -3.23
CA ALA A 135 -3.29 -7.01 -3.27
C ALA A 135 -2.62 -7.19 -4.65
N ARG A 136 -3.36 -7.01 -5.75
CA ARG A 136 -2.82 -7.02 -7.12
C ARG A 136 -1.75 -5.97 -7.34
N GLY A 137 -1.95 -4.76 -6.82
CA GLY A 137 -0.94 -3.69 -6.86
C GLY A 137 0.35 -4.09 -6.14
N ILE A 138 0.23 -4.70 -4.95
CA ILE A 138 1.36 -5.18 -4.15
C ILE A 138 2.11 -6.32 -4.86
N GLU A 139 1.39 -7.29 -5.42
CA GLU A 139 2.01 -8.38 -6.20
C GLU A 139 2.78 -7.84 -7.40
N TYR A 140 2.20 -6.88 -8.14
CA TYR A 140 2.86 -6.27 -9.28
C TYR A 140 4.19 -5.60 -8.88
N ILE A 141 4.22 -4.81 -7.80
CA ILE A 141 5.46 -4.15 -7.37
C ILE A 141 6.50 -5.15 -6.81
N HIS A 142 6.07 -6.31 -6.32
CA HIS A 142 6.97 -7.35 -5.79
C HIS A 142 7.56 -8.27 -6.87
N ARG A 143 6.79 -8.58 -7.91
CA ARG A 143 7.09 -9.65 -8.89
C ARG A 143 6.84 -9.29 -10.34
N GLY A 144 6.01 -8.29 -10.61
CA GLY A 144 5.66 -7.86 -11.97
C GLY A 144 6.62 -6.83 -12.56
N CYS A 145 7.57 -6.33 -11.76
CA CYS A 145 8.58 -5.36 -12.19
C CYS A 145 9.94 -6.03 -12.41
N GLU A 146 10.78 -5.44 -13.27
CA GLU A 146 12.16 -5.90 -13.53
C GLU A 146 13.02 -5.95 -12.26
N MET A 147 12.80 -5.00 -11.36
CA MET A 147 13.35 -5.02 -10.00
C MET A 147 12.20 -5.15 -9.00
N GLN A 148 12.43 -5.89 -7.92
CA GLN A 148 11.50 -5.96 -6.80
C GLN A 148 11.45 -4.60 -6.09
N ILE A 149 10.24 -4.07 -5.89
CA ILE A 149 10.00 -2.82 -5.17
C ILE A 149 9.37 -3.16 -3.82
N LEU A 150 10.08 -2.87 -2.73
CA LEU A 150 9.51 -2.91 -1.39
C LEU A 150 8.97 -1.54 -1.01
N HIS A 151 7.71 -1.48 -0.62
CA HIS A 151 6.99 -0.22 -0.38
C HIS A 151 7.27 0.37 1.02
N PHE A 152 7.25 -0.48 2.05
CA PHE A 152 7.43 -0.19 3.48
C PHE A 152 6.39 0.73 4.15
N ASP A 153 5.44 1.29 3.40
CA ASP A 153 4.39 2.16 3.95
C ASP A 153 2.98 1.81 3.46
N ILE A 154 2.65 0.52 3.37
CA ILE A 154 1.29 0.08 3.02
C ILE A 154 0.35 0.34 4.21
N LYS A 155 -0.66 1.19 3.99
CA LYS A 155 -1.69 1.57 4.99
C LYS A 155 -2.87 2.24 4.27
N PRO A 156 -4.09 2.31 4.85
CA PRO A 156 -5.24 2.90 4.16
C PRO A 156 -5.02 4.34 3.67
N HIS A 157 -4.25 5.15 4.39
CA HIS A 157 -3.91 6.52 3.97
C HIS A 157 -3.18 6.58 2.62
N ASN A 158 -2.36 5.56 2.32
CA ASN A 158 -1.56 5.49 1.11
C ASN A 158 -2.25 4.68 0.00
N ILE A 159 -3.48 4.24 0.21
CA ILE A 159 -4.32 3.66 -0.85
C ILE A 159 -5.28 4.76 -1.32
N LEU A 160 -5.06 5.25 -2.54
CA LEU A 160 -5.93 6.24 -3.15
C LEU A 160 -6.97 5.59 -4.05
N LEU A 161 -8.09 6.25 -4.25
CA LEU A 161 -9.23 5.73 -4.98
C LEU A 161 -9.59 6.69 -6.12
N ASP A 162 -9.58 6.16 -7.34
CA ASP A 162 -10.09 6.90 -8.49
C ASP A 162 -11.62 7.01 -8.45
N GLU A 163 -12.20 7.68 -9.44
CA GLU A 163 -13.65 7.90 -9.59
C GLU A 163 -14.50 6.62 -9.54
N ASN A 164 -13.95 5.46 -9.93
CA ASN A 164 -14.65 4.17 -9.93
C ASN A 164 -14.34 3.32 -8.68
N PHE A 165 -13.70 3.93 -7.69
CA PHE A 165 -13.18 3.30 -6.48
C PHE A 165 -12.18 2.17 -6.79
N ILE A 166 -11.44 2.29 -7.90
CA ILE A 166 -10.31 1.39 -8.15
C ILE A 166 -9.14 1.85 -7.29
N PRO A 167 -8.57 0.97 -6.45
CA PRO A 167 -7.48 1.32 -5.55
C PRO A 167 -6.17 1.49 -6.30
N LYS A 168 -5.40 2.50 -5.89
CA LYS A 168 -4.04 2.80 -6.33
C LYS A 168 -3.11 2.84 -5.12
N VAL A 169 -2.13 1.94 -5.07
CA VAL A 169 -1.03 2.04 -4.11
C VAL A 169 -0.22 3.30 -4.41
N SER A 170 0.06 4.12 -3.40
CA SER A 170 0.71 5.42 -3.52
C SER A 170 1.73 5.67 -2.40
N ASP A 171 2.48 6.76 -2.52
CA ASP A 171 3.51 7.20 -1.57
C ASP A 171 4.74 6.28 -1.47
N PHE A 172 5.52 6.25 -2.55
CA PHE A 172 6.73 5.44 -2.68
C PHE A 172 7.96 6.13 -2.05
N GLY A 173 7.77 7.14 -1.20
CA GLY A 173 8.87 7.91 -0.61
C GLY A 173 9.84 7.03 0.20
N LEU A 174 9.33 5.98 0.83
CA LEU A 174 10.14 5.02 1.59
C LEU A 174 10.62 3.82 0.78
N ALA A 175 10.15 3.69 -0.47
CA ALA A 175 10.31 2.49 -1.27
C ALA A 175 11.78 2.23 -1.65
N LYS A 176 12.08 0.95 -1.94
CA LYS A 176 13.41 0.49 -2.29
C LYS A 176 13.38 -0.55 -3.40
N LEU A 177 14.36 -0.47 -4.28
CA LEU A 177 14.58 -1.38 -5.41
C LEU A 177 15.59 -2.46 -5.00
N TYR A 178 15.27 -3.70 -5.34
CA TYR A 178 16.13 -4.87 -5.13
C TYR A 178 16.15 -5.74 -6.38
N SER A 179 17.25 -6.47 -6.56
CA SER A 179 17.29 -7.54 -7.56
C SER A 179 16.22 -8.58 -7.21
N VAL A 180 15.58 -9.16 -8.22
CA VAL A 180 14.58 -10.22 -8.03
C VAL A 180 15.22 -11.46 -7.39
N ASP A 181 16.52 -11.66 -7.60
CA ASP A 181 17.30 -12.77 -7.05
C ASP A 181 17.73 -12.58 -5.58
N ASP A 182 17.68 -11.34 -5.07
CA ASP A 182 18.06 -11.02 -3.70
C ASP A 182 16.86 -11.13 -2.75
N SER A 183 16.90 -12.10 -1.85
CA SER A 183 15.83 -12.34 -0.87
C SER A 183 15.95 -11.54 0.43
N ILE A 184 17.09 -10.85 0.64
CA ILE A 184 17.46 -10.23 1.91
C ILE A 184 17.86 -8.77 1.71
N VAL A 185 17.22 -7.90 2.49
CA VAL A 185 17.44 -6.46 2.46
C VAL A 185 18.16 -5.97 3.72
N SER A 186 19.22 -5.19 3.56
CA SER A 186 19.83 -4.42 4.65
C SER A 186 19.22 -3.01 4.69
N LEU A 187 18.50 -2.67 5.77
CA LEU A 187 18.06 -1.29 6.03
C LEU A 187 19.03 -0.59 6.98
N THR A 188 19.37 0.67 6.66
CA THR A 188 20.25 1.52 7.47
C THR A 188 19.50 2.25 8.60
N ALA A 189 18.17 2.34 8.53
CA ALA A 189 17.30 2.91 9.56
C ALA A 189 15.91 2.28 9.51
N ALA A 190 15.19 2.27 10.63
CA ALA A 190 13.79 1.87 10.69
C ALA A 190 12.94 2.79 9.80
N ARG A 191 12.03 2.21 9.01
CA ARG A 191 11.17 2.91 8.05
C ARG A 191 9.77 2.31 8.03
N GLY A 192 8.76 3.17 7.95
CA GLY A 192 7.35 2.80 7.87
C GLY A 192 6.50 3.54 8.91
N THR A 193 5.24 3.16 9.01
CA THR A 193 4.28 3.73 9.97
C THR A 193 4.01 2.78 11.13
N LEU A 194 4.13 3.28 12.38
CA LEU A 194 3.77 2.53 13.58
C LEU A 194 2.34 2.00 13.48
N GLY A 195 2.14 0.73 13.86
CA GLY A 195 0.86 0.01 13.68
C GLY A 195 0.74 -0.77 12.37
N TYR A 196 1.60 -0.50 11.37
CA TYR A 196 1.66 -1.26 10.10
C TYR A 196 3.02 -1.92 9.86
N MET A 197 4.06 -1.45 10.54
CA MET A 197 5.42 -1.97 10.38
C MET A 197 5.57 -3.39 10.92
N ALA A 198 6.15 -4.26 10.09
CA ALA A 198 6.50 -5.62 10.47
C ALA A 198 7.58 -5.64 11.57
N PRO A 199 7.56 -6.63 12.48
CA PRO A 199 8.46 -6.69 13.63
C PRO A 199 9.94 -6.79 13.23
N GLU A 200 10.26 -7.45 12.11
CA GLU A 200 11.62 -7.53 11.57
C GLU A 200 12.21 -6.17 11.17
N LEU A 201 11.38 -5.12 10.98
CA LEU A 201 11.85 -3.76 10.72
C LEU A 201 12.35 -3.04 11.99
N PHE A 202 11.96 -3.50 13.17
CA PHE A 202 12.41 -2.95 14.47
C PHE A 202 13.44 -3.84 15.14
N TYR A 203 13.24 -5.16 15.06
CA TYR A 203 14.08 -6.13 15.73
C TYR A 203 14.98 -6.82 14.70
N LYS A 204 16.22 -6.34 14.59
CA LYS A 204 17.27 -6.90 13.70
C LYS A 204 17.55 -8.39 13.92
N ASN A 205 17.05 -8.95 15.01
CA ASN A 205 17.28 -10.32 15.45
C ASN A 205 16.18 -11.29 14.94
N ILE A 206 15.06 -10.77 14.41
CA ILE A 206 13.86 -11.54 14.06
C ILE A 206 13.90 -12.08 12.62
N GLY A 207 14.76 -11.53 11.76
CA GLY A 207 14.94 -12.04 10.41
C GLY A 207 15.47 -11.00 9.44
N SER A 208 15.59 -11.43 8.18
CA SER A 208 15.95 -10.58 7.06
C SER A 208 14.72 -9.85 6.53
N ILE A 209 14.90 -8.56 6.23
CA ILE A 209 13.84 -7.76 5.62
C ILE A 209 13.62 -8.24 4.19
N SER A 210 12.36 -8.38 3.79
CA SER A 210 11.94 -8.86 2.48
C SER A 210 10.54 -8.32 2.15
N TYR A 211 9.97 -8.72 1.01
CA TYR A 211 8.59 -8.40 0.61
C TYR A 211 7.52 -8.81 1.65
N LYS A 212 7.87 -9.69 2.59
CA LYS A 212 7.00 -10.08 3.71
C LYS A 212 6.60 -8.90 4.59
N ALA A 213 7.44 -7.87 4.68
CA ALA A 213 7.13 -6.67 5.45
C ALA A 213 5.88 -5.95 4.90
N ASP A 214 5.79 -5.81 3.58
CA ASP A 214 4.61 -5.22 2.91
C ASP A 214 3.37 -6.11 3.03
N VAL A 215 3.56 -7.44 2.98
CA VAL A 215 2.47 -8.42 3.19
C VAL A 215 1.91 -8.30 4.61
N TYR A 216 2.77 -8.09 5.62
CA TYR A 216 2.31 -7.81 6.97
C TYR A 216 1.51 -6.52 7.04
N SER A 217 2.05 -5.42 6.52
CA SER A 217 1.35 -4.13 6.49
C SER A 217 0.00 -4.22 5.78
N PHE A 218 -0.12 -5.01 4.72
CA PHE A 218 -1.39 -5.33 4.06
C PHE A 218 -2.36 -6.09 4.98
N GLY A 219 -1.89 -7.08 5.74
CA GLY A 219 -2.70 -7.75 6.77
C GLY A 219 -3.23 -6.78 7.83
N MET A 220 -2.39 -5.84 8.29
CA MET A 220 -2.81 -4.78 9.22
C MET A 220 -3.90 -3.89 8.62
N MET A 221 -3.80 -3.57 7.34
CA MET A 221 -4.82 -2.81 6.62
C MET A 221 -6.14 -3.59 6.49
N LEU A 222 -6.10 -4.90 6.21
CA LEU A 222 -7.29 -5.75 6.16
C LEU A 222 -8.02 -5.79 7.51
N MET A 223 -7.28 -5.80 8.63
CA MET A 223 -7.90 -5.72 9.96
C MET A 223 -8.68 -4.43 10.15
N GLU A 224 -8.16 -3.29 9.71
CA GLU A 224 -8.88 -2.02 9.80
C GLU A 224 -10.11 -1.98 8.91
N ILE A 225 -10.03 -2.57 7.71
CA ILE A 225 -11.20 -2.72 6.83
C ILE A 225 -12.28 -3.55 7.52
N VAL A 226 -11.91 -4.72 8.07
CA VAL A 226 -12.86 -5.64 8.72
C VAL A 226 -13.43 -5.05 10.01
N GLY A 227 -12.61 -4.45 10.87
CA GLY A 227 -13.08 -3.90 12.14
C GLY A 227 -13.59 -2.46 12.07
N ARG A 228 -13.52 -1.80 10.90
CA ARG A 228 -13.88 -0.38 10.68
C ARG A 228 -13.31 0.58 11.74
N ARG A 229 -12.13 0.27 12.27
CA ARG A 229 -11.50 1.02 13.37
C ARG A 229 -9.98 0.98 13.21
N LYS A 230 -9.31 2.00 13.73
CA LYS A 230 -7.86 2.19 13.57
C LYS A 230 -7.04 1.17 14.38
N ASN A 231 -5.91 0.75 13.84
CA ASN A 231 -4.95 -0.18 14.45
C ASN A 231 -4.32 0.37 15.74
N VAL A 232 -4.17 1.69 15.83
CA VAL A 232 -3.73 2.39 17.03
C VAL A 232 -4.80 3.41 17.40
N ASN A 233 -5.42 3.23 18.57
CA ASN A 233 -6.40 4.16 19.11
C ASN A 233 -5.83 4.84 20.36
N ALA A 234 -5.29 6.05 20.20
CA ALA A 234 -4.71 6.82 21.31
C ALA A 234 -5.76 7.28 22.35
N SER A 235 -7.05 7.16 22.04
CA SER A 235 -8.18 7.49 22.93
C SER A 235 -8.87 6.26 23.52
N ALA A 236 -8.24 5.08 23.46
CA ALA A 236 -8.78 3.87 24.06
C ALA A 236 -8.71 3.91 25.60
N GLU A 237 -9.83 3.60 26.27
CA GLU A 237 -9.93 3.62 27.74
C GLU A 237 -9.16 2.47 28.41
N HIS A 238 -8.85 1.40 27.67
CA HIS A 238 -8.15 0.21 28.16
C HIS A 238 -6.90 -0.10 27.30
N SER A 239 -5.82 -0.54 27.95
CA SER A 239 -4.53 -0.81 27.29
C SER A 239 -4.60 -1.91 26.23
N SER A 240 -5.51 -2.88 26.37
CA SER A 240 -5.79 -3.94 25.39
C SER A 240 -6.45 -3.45 24.10
N GLN A 241 -7.01 -2.23 24.11
CA GLN A 241 -7.62 -1.59 22.94
C GLN A 241 -6.67 -0.57 22.26
N ILE A 242 -5.50 -0.29 22.85
CA ILE A 242 -4.48 0.60 22.27
C ILE A 242 -3.86 -0.03 21.02
N TYR A 243 -3.73 -1.36 20.99
CA TYR A 243 -3.26 -2.13 19.84
C TYR A 243 -4.37 -3.08 19.36
N PHE A 244 -5.31 -2.50 18.61
CA PHE A 244 -6.44 -3.20 17.99
C PHE A 244 -6.14 -4.57 17.32
N PRO A 245 -4.97 -4.78 16.69
CA PRO A 245 -4.58 -6.07 16.15
C PRO A 245 -4.58 -7.21 17.17
N SER A 246 -4.06 -7.02 18.38
CA SER A 246 -3.96 -8.13 19.36
C SER A 246 -5.33 -8.63 19.78
N TRP A 247 -6.27 -7.72 20.03
CA TRP A 247 -7.65 -8.06 20.42
C TRP A 247 -8.42 -8.81 19.32
N ILE A 248 -8.30 -8.39 18.05
CA ILE A 248 -8.95 -9.09 16.94
C ILE A 248 -8.37 -10.49 16.75
N TYR A 249 -7.05 -10.63 16.90
CA TYR A 249 -6.43 -11.92 16.67
C TYR A 249 -6.85 -12.99 17.68
N ASP A 250 -7.11 -12.60 18.93
CA ASP A 250 -7.55 -13.54 19.96
C ASP A 250 -9.00 -13.99 19.67
N GLN A 251 -9.88 -13.08 19.24
CA GLN A 251 -11.24 -13.42 18.80
C GLN A 251 -11.25 -14.32 17.55
N LEU A 252 -10.39 -14.03 16.57
CA LEU A 252 -10.27 -14.86 15.36
C LEU A 252 -9.65 -16.25 15.62
N GLU A 253 -8.81 -16.41 16.65
CA GLU A 253 -8.26 -17.72 17.08
C GLU A 253 -9.31 -18.55 17.84
N GLU A 254 -10.24 -17.91 18.56
CA GLU A 254 -11.35 -18.56 19.28
C GLU A 254 -12.53 -18.96 18.37
N GLY A 255 -12.49 -18.57 17.09
CA GLY A 255 -13.56 -18.84 16.12
C GLY A 255 -14.75 -17.88 16.23
N ASP A 256 -14.68 -16.92 17.14
CA ASP A 256 -15.68 -15.89 17.34
C ASP A 256 -15.50 -14.77 16.32
N ILE A 257 -16.52 -14.62 15.48
CA ILE A 257 -16.57 -13.57 14.48
C ILE A 257 -16.87 -12.28 15.22
N ILE A 258 -16.20 -11.21 14.83
CA ILE A 258 -16.55 -9.85 15.25
C ILE A 258 -18.02 -9.64 14.84
N GLU A 259 -18.95 -9.69 15.80
CA GLU A 259 -20.37 -9.37 15.60
C GLU A 259 -20.50 -7.89 15.24
N LEU A 260 -20.31 -7.56 13.97
CA LEU A 260 -20.48 -6.23 13.40
C LEU A 260 -21.93 -6.07 12.91
N GLY A 261 -22.87 -6.09 13.85
CA GLY A 261 -24.29 -5.76 13.60
C GLY A 261 -25.03 -6.66 12.59
N ASP A 262 -26.14 -6.16 12.04
CA ASP A 262 -26.95 -6.83 11.01
C ASP A 262 -26.23 -6.82 9.65
N VAL A 263 -25.33 -7.79 9.45
CA VAL A 263 -24.69 -8.08 8.16
C VAL A 263 -25.36 -9.27 7.48
N THR A 264 -25.55 -9.18 6.16
CA THR A 264 -26.10 -10.29 5.38
C THR A 264 -25.15 -11.49 5.36
N GLU A 265 -25.66 -12.69 5.09
CA GLU A 265 -24.84 -13.91 5.01
C GLU A 265 -23.68 -13.78 4.00
N ASN A 266 -23.92 -13.10 2.88
CA ASN A 266 -22.91 -12.89 1.85
C ASN A 266 -21.80 -11.92 2.32
N GLU A 267 -22.16 -10.87 3.06
CA GLU A 267 -21.21 -9.94 3.66
C GLU A 267 -20.38 -10.61 4.76
N ASN A 268 -21.00 -11.45 5.58
CA ASN A 268 -20.31 -12.29 6.55
C ASN A 268 -19.28 -13.22 5.88
N LYS A 269 -19.63 -13.80 4.72
CA LYS A 269 -18.71 -14.64 3.94
C LYS A 269 -17.49 -13.86 3.45
N ILE A 270 -17.70 -12.63 3.00
CA ILE A 270 -16.66 -11.71 2.54
C ILE A 270 -15.74 -11.31 3.70
N MET A 271 -16.31 -10.95 4.85
CA MET A 271 -15.56 -10.62 6.05
C MET A 271 -14.71 -11.80 6.53
N ARG A 272 -15.27 -13.02 6.54
CA ARG A 272 -14.51 -14.25 6.89
C ARG A 272 -13.33 -14.49 5.96
N LYS A 273 -13.47 -14.24 4.65
CA LYS A 273 -12.33 -14.35 3.71
C LYS A 273 -11.21 -13.38 4.05
N MET A 274 -11.56 -12.11 4.31
CA MET A 274 -10.57 -11.10 4.69
C MET A 274 -9.92 -11.42 6.05
N GLY A 275 -10.71 -11.88 7.03
CA GLY A 275 -10.21 -12.35 8.33
C GLY A 275 -9.29 -13.58 8.22
N THR A 276 -9.58 -14.51 7.31
CA THR A 276 -8.70 -15.67 7.06
C THR A 276 -7.37 -15.27 6.43
N ALA A 277 -7.37 -14.24 5.59
CA ALA A 277 -6.12 -13.68 5.05
C ALA A 277 -5.27 -13.06 6.19
N VAL A 278 -5.91 -12.38 7.14
CA VAL A 278 -5.28 -11.79 8.34
C VAL A 278 -4.64 -12.87 9.22
N THR A 279 -5.35 -13.96 9.54
CA THR A 279 -4.80 -15.03 10.40
C THR A 279 -3.59 -15.72 9.77
N LYS A 280 -3.60 -15.90 8.45
CA LYS A 280 -2.44 -16.45 7.73
C LYS A 280 -1.22 -15.53 7.77
N VAL A 281 -1.42 -14.21 7.74
CA VAL A 281 -0.33 -13.23 7.94
C VAL A 281 0.25 -13.34 9.35
N LYS A 282 -0.58 -13.48 10.39
CA LYS A 282 -0.12 -13.70 11.79
C LYS A 282 0.68 -14.99 11.94
N MET A 283 0.17 -16.10 11.40
CA MET A 283 0.82 -17.41 11.49
C MET A 283 2.20 -17.40 10.82
N ALA A 284 2.30 -16.81 9.62
CA ALA A 284 3.57 -16.66 8.92
C ALA A 284 4.60 -15.85 9.71
N GLN A 285 4.16 -14.88 10.52
CA GLN A 285 5.05 -14.12 11.41
C GLN A 285 5.45 -14.88 12.66
N LYS A 286 4.53 -15.58 13.32
CA LYS A 286 4.84 -16.47 14.46
C LYS A 286 5.88 -17.51 14.05
N GLU A 287 5.77 -18.07 12.84
CA GLU A 287 6.76 -19.00 12.28
C GLU A 287 8.11 -18.33 12.04
N ALA A 288 8.16 -17.14 11.44
CA ALA A 288 9.40 -16.40 11.24
C ALA A 288 10.11 -16.06 12.57
N GLN A 289 9.35 -15.68 13.59
CA GLN A 289 9.84 -15.42 14.96
C GLN A 289 10.33 -16.70 15.65
N GLY A 290 9.59 -17.81 15.55
CA GLY A 290 9.97 -19.10 16.13
C GLY A 290 11.20 -19.73 15.46
N VAL A 291 11.40 -19.49 14.15
CA VAL A 291 12.62 -19.88 13.43
C VAL A 291 13.82 -19.06 13.90
N ALA A 292 13.65 -17.78 14.26
CA ALA A 292 14.72 -16.96 14.83
C ALA A 292 15.15 -17.44 16.23
N GLU A 293 14.22 -17.91 17.06
CA GLU A 293 14.53 -18.56 18.34
C GLU A 293 15.21 -19.92 18.17
N LYS A 294 14.76 -20.76 17.23
CA LYS A 294 15.40 -22.06 16.93
C LYS A 294 16.77 -21.94 16.24
N ARG A 295 17.03 -20.85 15.49
CA ARG A 295 18.34 -20.57 14.86
C ARG A 295 19.45 -20.23 15.86
N LYS A 296 19.13 -19.97 17.13
CA LYS A 296 20.13 -20.00 18.22
C LYS A 296 20.65 -21.42 18.50
N GLY A 297 20.07 -22.47 17.90
CA GLY A 297 20.35 -23.87 18.25
C GLY A 297 20.86 -24.82 17.15
N ARG A 298 20.68 -24.60 15.84
CA ARG A 298 21.20 -25.52 14.79
C ARG A 298 21.14 -24.93 13.37
N ARG A 299 22.18 -25.17 12.56
CA ARG A 299 22.22 -24.89 11.10
C ARG A 299 21.73 -26.11 10.32
N GLY A 300 20.81 -25.90 9.39
CA GLY A 300 20.42 -26.83 8.33
C GLY A 300 19.41 -26.16 7.38
N PRO A 301 19.46 -26.40 6.06
CA PRO A 301 18.58 -25.75 5.11
C PRO A 301 17.25 -26.52 5.03
N GLY A 302 16.17 -25.86 5.43
CA GLY A 302 14.80 -26.32 5.19
C GLY A 302 14.07 -25.29 4.33
N SER A 303 13.62 -25.71 3.16
CA SER A 303 12.76 -24.93 2.26
C SER A 303 11.38 -24.71 2.89
N VAL A 304 10.92 -23.45 2.95
CA VAL A 304 9.59 -23.07 3.46
C VAL A 304 8.77 -22.48 2.32
N ILE A 305 7.69 -23.18 1.95
CA ILE A 305 6.57 -22.69 1.13
C ILE A 305 5.64 -21.93 2.11
N GLY A 306 5.15 -20.69 1.97
CA GLY A 306 5.20 -19.67 0.92
C GLY A 306 4.18 -18.56 1.25
N SER A 307 4.45 -17.66 2.21
CA SER A 307 3.58 -16.50 2.52
C SER A 307 3.80 -15.32 1.55
N SER A 308 3.45 -15.47 0.27
CA SER A 308 3.60 -14.39 -0.72
C SER A 308 2.36 -13.54 -0.90
N ALA A 309 2.49 -12.32 -1.45
CA ALA A 309 1.36 -11.53 -1.93
C ALA A 309 0.45 -12.36 -2.86
N ALA A 310 1.03 -13.22 -3.72
CA ALA A 310 0.31 -14.20 -4.52
C ALA A 310 -0.53 -15.20 -3.68
N GLY A 311 -0.10 -15.52 -2.45
CA GLY A 311 -0.86 -16.34 -1.51
C GLY A 311 -2.06 -15.58 -0.95
N CYS A 312 -1.90 -14.30 -0.59
CA CYS A 312 -3.01 -13.43 -0.20
C CYS A 312 -4.00 -13.23 -1.36
N ILE A 313 -3.51 -13.05 -2.59
CA ILE A 313 -4.33 -12.97 -3.80
C ILE A 313 -5.04 -14.29 -4.06
N ALA A 314 -4.38 -15.44 -3.88
CA ALA A 314 -5.03 -16.74 -4.00
C ALA A 314 -6.15 -16.90 -2.96
N ILE A 315 -5.95 -16.46 -1.72
CA ILE A 315 -6.96 -16.52 -0.66
C ILE A 315 -8.16 -15.61 -0.97
N LEU A 316 -7.91 -14.39 -1.42
CA LEU A 316 -8.97 -13.47 -1.81
C LEU A 316 -9.67 -13.96 -3.09
N GLY A 317 -8.92 -14.47 -4.06
CA GLY A 317 -9.39 -14.91 -5.37
C GLY A 317 -10.02 -16.30 -5.42
N GLN A 318 -9.86 -17.14 -4.39
CA GLN A 318 -10.51 -18.46 -4.37
C GLN A 318 -12.04 -18.30 -4.21
N PRO A 319 -12.86 -18.91 -5.09
CA PRO A 319 -14.27 -19.09 -4.81
C PRO A 319 -14.38 -19.89 -3.51
N VAL A 320 -15.29 -19.45 -2.64
CA VAL A 320 -15.57 -20.17 -1.38
C VAL A 320 -16.24 -21.45 -1.79
N ALA A 321 -15.49 -22.54 -1.83
CA ALA A 321 -16.01 -23.82 -2.21
C ALA A 321 -15.83 -24.78 -1.02
N GLY A 322 -16.95 -25.30 -0.52
CA GLY A 322 -16.96 -26.72 -0.21
C GLY A 322 -16.71 -27.44 -1.53
N SER A 323 -15.45 -27.67 -1.86
CA SER A 323 -14.97 -28.59 -2.90
C SER A 323 -13.44 -28.62 -2.79
N ALA A 324 -12.93 -29.70 -2.23
CA ALA A 324 -11.52 -30.03 -2.27
C ALA A 324 -11.05 -30.15 -3.71
N VAL A 325 -9.99 -29.43 -4.09
CA VAL A 325 -9.08 -29.87 -5.16
C VAL A 325 -7.67 -29.44 -4.78
N CYS A 326 -6.86 -30.40 -4.33
CA CYS A 326 -5.40 -30.36 -4.40
C CYS A 326 -4.98 -30.23 -5.85
N ILE A 327 -4.06 -29.31 -6.19
CA ILE A 327 -3.09 -29.53 -7.28
C ILE A 327 -1.77 -28.83 -6.89
N TYR A 328 -0.68 -29.58 -7.16
CA TYR A 328 0.76 -29.42 -6.91
C TYR A 328 1.39 -28.04 -7.00
#